data_AF-A0A7J7QGL1-F1
#
_entry.id   AF-A0A7J7QGL1-F1
#
_cell.length_a   1.000
_cell.length_b   1.000
_cell.length_c   1.000
_cell.angle_alpha   90.00
_cell.angle_beta   90.00
_cell.angle_gamma   90.00
#
_symmetry.space_group_name_H-M   'P 1'
#
loop_
_entity.id
_entity.type
_entity.pdbx_description
1 polymer ?
#
loop_
_entity_poly.entity_id
_entity_poly.type
_entity_poly.pdbx_seq_one_letter_code
_entity_poly.pdbx_strand_id
1 'polypeptide(L)'
;MDPYALAADGSAKDPRAFQEALRQDAAKMAQLEKDPELSAVMLGEDVEAMQQMLKSAYQAELARAQSAARRQSERTMDAQRASATVPRDTVQLYQQLAASGLQYGPAFRLLRNVHVPDTSSAATAAASSSS
;
A
#
# COMPACT_ATOMS: atom_id res chain seq x y z
N MET A 1 30.38 -0.11 4.58
CA MET A 1 29.39 0.87 4.06
C MET A 1 28.70 0.18 2.89
N ASP A 2 27.37 0.23 2.79
CA ASP A 2 26.67 -0.38 1.65
C ASP A 2 26.70 0.60 0.47
N PRO A 3 27.44 0.29 -0.62
CA PRO A 3 27.60 1.20 -1.75
C PRO A 3 26.30 1.39 -2.56
N TYR A 4 25.29 0.54 -2.35
CA TYR A 4 23.99 0.63 -3.02
C TYR A 4 22.91 1.26 -2.14
N ALA A 5 23.27 1.82 -0.99
CA ALA A 5 22.31 2.41 -0.08
C ALA A 5 21.60 3.62 -0.70
N LEU A 6 20.26 3.56 -0.76
CA LEU A 6 19.41 4.67 -1.18
C LEU A 6 18.94 5.50 0.02
N ALA A 7 18.71 6.80 -0.20
CA ALA A 7 18.06 7.71 0.72
C ALA A 7 16.53 7.57 0.63
N ALA A 8 15.81 8.25 1.53
CA ALA A 8 14.35 8.18 1.60
C ALA A 8 13.64 8.73 0.36
N ASP A 9 14.30 9.56 -0.43
CA ASP A 9 13.79 10.12 -1.68
C ASP A 9 14.15 9.27 -2.92
N GLY A 10 14.86 8.15 -2.72
CA GLY A 10 15.31 7.26 -3.79
C GLY A 10 16.65 7.60 -4.42
N SER A 11 17.34 8.66 -3.96
CA SER A 11 18.73 8.95 -4.39
C SER A 11 19.74 7.97 -3.81
N ALA A 12 20.86 7.72 -4.50
CA ALA A 12 21.98 7.01 -3.88
C ALA A 12 22.65 7.90 -2.82
N LYS A 13 22.84 7.37 -1.60
CA LYS A 13 23.48 8.11 -0.49
C LYS A 13 24.92 8.52 -0.81
N ASP A 14 25.62 7.69 -1.58
CA ASP A 14 26.93 8.00 -2.15
C ASP A 14 26.90 7.71 -3.66
N PRO A 15 26.70 8.74 -4.50
CA PRO A 15 26.63 8.56 -5.95
C PRO A 15 27.91 7.96 -6.54
N ARG A 16 29.08 8.35 -6.02
CA ARG A 16 30.38 7.92 -6.57
C ARG A 16 30.65 6.47 -6.18
N ALA A 17 30.43 6.11 -4.91
CA ALA A 17 30.55 4.72 -4.49
C ALA A 17 29.56 3.79 -5.20
N PHE A 18 28.35 4.27 -5.51
CA PHE A 18 27.38 3.52 -6.30
C PHE A 18 27.90 3.26 -7.72
N GLN A 19 28.43 4.29 -8.42
CA GLN A 19 29.00 4.13 -9.76
C GLN A 19 30.20 3.17 -9.76
N GLU A 20 31.09 3.26 -8.76
CA GLU A 20 32.23 2.35 -8.65
C GLU A 20 31.80 0.91 -8.40
N ALA A 21 30.86 0.69 -7.47
CA ALA A 21 30.31 -0.64 -7.22
C ALA A 21 29.58 -1.19 -8.46
N LEU A 22 28.87 -0.34 -9.20
CA LEU A 22 28.21 -0.72 -10.45
C LEU A 22 29.22 -1.15 -11.51
N ARG A 23 30.36 -0.45 -11.65
CA ARG A 23 31.45 -0.84 -12.57
C ARG A 23 32.13 -2.14 -12.17
N GLN A 24 32.20 -2.45 -10.88
CA GLN A 24 32.79 -3.68 -10.36
C GLN A 24 31.83 -4.89 -10.47
N ASP A 25 30.54 -4.64 -10.60
CA ASP A 25 29.52 -5.68 -10.74
C ASP A 25 29.32 -6.07 -12.21
N ALA A 26 30.01 -7.14 -12.63
CA ALA A 26 29.95 -7.64 -13.99
C ALA A 26 28.54 -8.04 -14.45
N ALA A 27 27.68 -8.50 -13.52
CA ALA A 27 26.31 -8.88 -13.85
C ALA A 27 25.47 -7.64 -14.17
N LYS A 28 25.59 -6.58 -13.37
CA LYS A 28 24.92 -5.31 -13.65
C LYS A 28 25.48 -4.63 -14.88
N MET A 29 26.80 -4.62 -15.08
CA MET A 29 27.42 -4.07 -16.29
C MET A 29 26.89 -4.74 -17.56
N ALA A 30 26.77 -6.08 -17.59
CA ALA A 30 26.19 -6.80 -18.73
C ALA A 30 24.70 -6.47 -18.96
N GLN A 31 23.99 -5.98 -17.93
CA GLN A 31 22.62 -5.49 -18.04
C GLN A 31 22.56 -4.06 -18.56
N LEU A 32 23.47 -3.19 -18.14
CA LEU A 32 23.61 -1.84 -18.67
C LEU A 32 24.07 -1.84 -20.13
N GLU A 33 24.91 -2.79 -20.56
CA GLU A 33 25.31 -2.92 -21.98
C GLU A 33 24.13 -3.18 -22.92
N LYS A 34 23.02 -3.72 -22.42
CA LYS A 34 21.80 -3.94 -23.22
C LYS A 34 21.03 -2.64 -23.49
N ASP A 35 21.30 -1.60 -22.72
CA ASP A 35 20.66 -0.30 -22.81
C ASP A 35 21.74 0.82 -22.81
N PRO A 36 22.26 1.19 -23.99
CA PRO A 36 23.34 2.15 -24.09
C PRO A 36 22.96 3.54 -23.56
N GLU A 37 21.70 3.96 -23.66
CA GLU A 37 21.22 5.23 -23.12
C GLU A 37 21.26 5.21 -21.59
N LEU A 38 20.78 4.13 -20.97
CA LEU A 38 20.87 3.93 -19.52
C LEU A 38 22.33 3.87 -19.04
N SER A 39 23.21 3.20 -19.79
CA SER A 39 24.64 3.12 -19.46
C SER A 39 25.31 4.49 -19.46
N ALA A 40 25.00 5.34 -20.45
CA ALA A 40 25.57 6.67 -20.57
C ALA A 40 25.15 7.56 -19.39
N VAL A 41 23.90 7.46 -18.93
CA VAL A 41 23.41 8.25 -17.79
C VAL A 41 23.94 7.71 -16.46
N MET A 42 24.01 6.38 -16.27
CA MET A 42 24.46 5.77 -15.01
C MET A 42 25.98 5.85 -14.80
N LEU A 43 26.78 5.74 -15.86
CA LEU A 43 28.24 5.72 -15.80
C LEU A 43 28.89 7.04 -16.26
N GLY A 44 28.08 7.99 -16.73
CA GLY A 44 28.51 9.29 -17.19
C GLY A 44 29.02 10.20 -16.08
N GLU A 45 29.54 11.36 -16.50
CA GLU A 45 30.05 12.40 -15.60
C GLU A 45 28.92 13.16 -14.89
N ASP A 46 27.70 13.12 -15.45
CA ASP A 46 26.53 13.80 -14.90
C ASP A 46 25.88 12.98 -13.78
N VAL A 47 26.38 13.23 -12.57
CA VAL A 47 25.86 12.66 -11.33
C VAL A 47 24.43 13.12 -11.04
N GLU A 48 24.04 14.32 -11.47
CA GLU A 48 22.67 14.81 -11.24
C GLU A 48 21.67 14.05 -12.09
N ALA A 49 21.96 13.81 -13.38
CA ALA A 49 21.11 13.03 -14.27
C ALA A 49 20.91 11.59 -13.75
N MET A 50 21.98 10.94 -13.30
CA MET A 50 21.92 9.63 -12.65
C MET A 50 21.00 9.65 -11.42
N GLN A 51 21.18 10.63 -10.54
CA GLN A 51 20.38 10.76 -9.32
C GLN A 51 18.91 11.05 -9.62
N GLN A 52 18.61 11.89 -10.62
CA GLN A 52 17.23 12.14 -11.05
C GLN A 52 16.57 10.87 -11.61
N MET A 53 17.32 10.06 -12.34
CA MET A 53 16.83 8.78 -12.85
C MET A 53 16.52 7.79 -11.72
N LEU A 54 17.40 7.67 -10.72
CA LEU A 54 17.15 6.82 -9.55
C LEU A 54 15.91 7.29 -8.78
N LYS A 55 15.78 8.61 -8.54
CA LYS A 55 14.62 9.19 -7.89
C LYS A 55 13.33 8.91 -8.66
N SER A 56 13.33 9.09 -9.98
CA SER A 56 12.14 8.88 -10.80
C SER A 56 11.72 7.42 -10.83
N ALA A 57 12.68 6.49 -10.93
CA ALA A 57 12.42 5.05 -10.86
C ALA A 57 11.83 4.66 -9.49
N TYR A 58 12.42 5.14 -8.39
CA TYR A 58 11.93 4.89 -7.03
C TYR A 58 10.53 5.45 -6.81
N GLN A 59 10.27 6.69 -7.24
CA GLN A 59 8.94 7.30 -7.14
C GLN A 59 7.90 6.55 -7.97
N ALA A 60 8.25 6.08 -9.16
CA ALA A 60 7.36 5.28 -10.00
C ALA A 60 7.02 3.94 -9.33
N GLU A 61 7.99 3.27 -8.71
CA GLU A 61 7.76 2.04 -7.94
C GLU A 61 6.86 2.29 -6.73
N LEU A 62 7.16 3.33 -5.95
CA LEU A 62 6.38 3.70 -4.78
C LEU A 62 4.93 4.05 -5.17
N ALA A 63 4.73 4.82 -6.23
CA ALA A 63 3.40 5.16 -6.74
C ALA A 63 2.62 3.91 -7.19
N ARG A 64 3.29 2.94 -7.82
CA ARG A 64 2.69 1.64 -8.19
C ARG A 64 2.31 0.83 -6.96
N ALA A 65 3.19 0.73 -5.97
CA ALA A 65 2.93 0.02 -4.72
C ALA A 65 1.75 0.63 -3.96
N GLN A 66 1.71 1.97 -3.83
CA GLN A 66 0.60 2.69 -3.22
C GLN A 66 -0.71 2.47 -3.99
N SER A 67 -0.67 2.54 -5.33
CA SER A 67 -1.85 2.29 -6.17
C SER A 67 -2.36 0.86 -6.02
N ALA A 68 -1.46 -0.12 -5.95
CA ALA A 68 -1.82 -1.52 -5.70
C ALA A 68 -2.43 -1.71 -4.31
N ALA A 69 -1.81 -1.16 -3.27
CA ALA A 69 -2.32 -1.19 -1.90
C ALA A 69 -3.70 -0.52 -1.79
N ARG A 70 -3.88 0.63 -2.46
CA ARG A 70 -5.17 1.31 -2.52
C ARG A 70 -6.25 0.44 -3.17
N ARG A 71 -5.97 -0.14 -4.35
CA ARG A 71 -6.91 -1.07 -5.01
C ARG A 71 -7.23 -2.28 -4.15
N GLN A 72 -6.25 -2.82 -3.43
CA GLN A 72 -6.47 -3.94 -2.51
C GLN A 72 -7.35 -3.51 -1.32
N SER A 73 -7.14 -2.31 -0.77
CA SER A 73 -7.97 -1.76 0.30
C SER A 73 -9.41 -1.51 -0.16
N GLU A 74 -9.61 -0.94 -1.36
CA GLU A 74 -10.91 -0.71 -1.97
C GLU A 74 -11.65 -2.03 -2.18
N ARG A 75 -10.98 -3.05 -2.73
CA ARG A 75 -11.54 -4.42 -2.86
C ARG A 75 -11.94 -5.01 -1.50
N THR A 76 -11.17 -4.76 -0.45
CA THR A 76 -11.49 -5.24 0.90
C THR A 76 -12.75 -4.55 1.45
N MET A 77 -12.89 -3.24 1.23
CA MET A 77 -14.09 -2.48 1.62
C MET A 77 -15.33 -2.92 0.82
N ASP A 78 -15.19 -3.13 -0.49
CA ASP A 78 -16.28 -3.65 -1.32
C ASP A 78 -16.67 -5.08 -0.92
N ALA A 79 -15.70 -5.94 -0.58
CA ALA A 79 -15.98 -7.28 -0.07
C ALA A 79 -16.76 -7.23 1.26
N GLN A 80 -16.38 -6.33 2.18
CA GLN A 80 -17.12 -6.11 3.42
C GLN A 80 -18.56 -5.65 3.13
N ARG A 81 -18.75 -4.70 2.21
CA ARG A 81 -20.08 -4.22 1.82
C ARG A 81 -20.92 -5.32 1.18
N ALA A 82 -20.34 -6.13 0.29
CA ALA A 82 -21.02 -7.24 -0.36
C ALA A 82 -21.46 -8.31 0.66
N SER A 83 -20.67 -8.52 1.72
CA SER A 83 -21.02 -9.45 2.79
C SER A 83 -22.12 -8.93 3.74
N ALA A 84 -22.31 -7.61 3.83
CA ALA A 84 -23.29 -6.96 4.70
C ALA A 84 -24.68 -6.92 4.05
N THR A 85 -25.34 -8.08 3.99
CA THR A 85 -26.63 -8.26 3.29
C THR A 85 -27.85 -8.13 4.21
N VAL A 86 -27.68 -8.28 5.52
CA VAL A 86 -28.81 -8.34 6.47
C VAL A 86 -29.15 -6.94 6.95
N PRO A 87 -30.37 -6.41 6.69
CA PRO A 87 -30.77 -5.10 7.18
C PRO A 87 -30.93 -5.13 8.70
N ARG A 88 -30.44 -4.10 9.38
CA ARG A 88 -30.53 -3.95 10.83
C ARG A 88 -31.56 -2.89 11.20
N ASP A 89 -32.45 -3.21 12.12
CA ASP A 89 -33.38 -2.23 12.68
C ASP A 89 -32.62 -1.20 13.54
N THR A 90 -32.63 0.04 13.07
CA THR A 90 -31.99 1.18 13.75
C THR A 90 -32.61 1.48 15.12
N VAL A 91 -33.90 1.22 15.34
CA VAL A 91 -34.57 1.46 16.63
C VAL A 91 -34.02 0.50 17.68
N GLN A 92 -33.97 -0.80 17.35
CA GLN A 92 -33.37 -1.81 18.23
C GLN A 92 -31.88 -1.54 18.46
N LEU A 93 -31.14 -1.10 17.44
CA LEU A 93 -29.73 -0.75 17.59
C LEU A 93 -29.53 0.35 18.64
N TYR A 94 -30.30 1.44 18.58
CA TYR A 94 -30.20 2.51 19.58
C TYR A 94 -30.67 2.07 20.98
N GLN A 95 -31.61 1.13 21.08
CA GLN A 95 -31.99 0.53 22.37
C GLN A 95 -30.84 -0.30 22.96
N GLN A 96 -30.15 -1.10 22.14
CA GLN A 96 -28.97 -1.88 22.56
C GLN A 96 -27.82 -0.97 23.00
N LEU A 97 -27.56 0.12 22.27
CA LEU A 97 -26.57 1.13 22.65
C LEU A 97 -26.97 1.84 23.95
N ALA A 98 -28.24 2.17 24.14
CA ALA A 98 -28.71 2.77 25.39
C ALA A 98 -28.54 1.79 26.57
N ALA A 99 -28.80 0.50 26.36
CA ALA A 99 -28.58 -0.53 27.38
C ALA A 99 -27.10 -0.71 27.74
N SER A 100 -26.17 -0.40 26.83
CA SER A 100 -24.72 -0.37 27.10
C SER A 100 -24.22 0.98 27.64
N GLY A 101 -25.12 1.92 27.95
CA GLY A 101 -24.79 3.24 28.50
C GLY A 101 -24.53 4.34 27.45
N LEU A 102 -24.64 4.03 26.16
CA LEU A 102 -24.50 4.98 25.05
C LEU A 102 -25.88 5.49 24.61
N GLN A 103 -26.43 6.44 25.37
CA GLN A 103 -27.73 7.03 25.06
C GLN A 103 -27.62 8.21 24.09
N TYR A 104 -28.31 8.13 22.96
CA TYR A 104 -28.39 9.21 21.97
C TYR A 104 -29.76 9.88 21.99
N GLY A 105 -29.78 11.21 22.05
CA GLY A 105 -30.99 12.02 21.92
C GLY A 105 -31.58 11.98 20.49
N PRO A 106 -32.87 12.32 20.30
CA PRO A 106 -33.54 12.18 19.00
C PRO A 106 -32.84 12.91 17.84
N ALA A 107 -32.28 14.09 18.10
CA ALA A 107 -31.55 14.88 17.11
C ALA A 107 -30.26 14.19 16.58
N PHE A 108 -29.69 13.25 17.35
CA PHE A 108 -28.44 12.55 17.01
C PHE A 108 -28.67 11.12 16.48
N ARG A 109 -29.94 10.69 16.30
CA ARG A 109 -30.30 9.37 15.76
C ARG A 109 -30.41 9.38 14.24
N LEU A 110 -29.28 9.64 13.58
CA LEU A 110 -29.22 9.85 12.13
C LEU A 110 -28.91 8.58 11.31
N LEU A 111 -28.57 7.46 11.96
CA LEU A 111 -28.27 6.22 11.24
C LEU A 111 -29.49 5.71 10.46
N ARG A 112 -29.27 5.40 9.19
CA ARG A 112 -30.25 4.83 8.25
C ARG A 112 -29.55 3.79 7.38
N ASN A 113 -30.31 2.84 6.84
CA ASN A 113 -29.81 1.81 5.91
C ASN A 113 -28.60 1.03 6.44
N VAL A 114 -28.63 0.71 7.74
CA VAL A 114 -27.57 -0.07 8.39
C VAL A 114 -27.73 -1.53 7.99
N HIS A 115 -26.67 -2.12 7.46
CA HIS A 115 -26.60 -3.54 7.14
C HIS A 115 -25.44 -4.19 7.87
N VAL A 116 -25.61 -5.45 8.24
CA VAL A 116 -24.60 -6.26 8.93
C VAL A 116 -24.35 -7.55 8.15
N PRO A 117 -23.15 -8.12 8.25
CA PRO A 117 -22.90 -9.44 7.65
C PRO A 117 -23.76 -10.50 8.32
N ASP A 118 -24.14 -11.52 7.55
CA ASP A 118 -24.86 -12.66 8.11
C ASP A 118 -23.95 -13.47 9.04
N THR A 119 -24.12 -13.26 10.35
CA THR A 119 -23.33 -13.95 11.38
C THR A 119 -23.65 -15.43 11.49
N SER A 120 -24.78 -15.90 10.94
CA SER A 120 -25.10 -17.32 10.83
C SER A 120 -24.12 -18.05 9.89
N SER A 121 -23.58 -17.32 8.90
CA SER A 121 -22.52 -17.81 8.00
C SER A 121 -21.10 -17.52 8.53
N ALA A 122 -20.90 -16.43 9.28
CA ALA A 122 -19.60 -16.03 9.80
C ALA A 122 -19.12 -16.87 11.00
N ALA A 123 -20.04 -17.35 11.85
CA ALA A 123 -19.71 -18.27 12.95
C ALA A 123 -19.10 -19.59 12.44
N THR A 124 -19.51 -20.04 11.25
CA THR A 124 -18.99 -21.25 10.60
C THR A 124 -17.60 -21.02 9.98
N ALA A 125 -17.31 -19.82 9.48
CA ALA A 125 -16.01 -19.48 8.86
C ALA A 125 -14.89 -19.17 9.88
N ALA A 126 -15.23 -18.58 11.03
CA ALA A 126 -14.27 -18.34 12.12
C ALA A 126 -13.83 -19.65 12.81
N ALA A 127 -14.70 -20.66 12.87
CA ALA A 127 -14.37 -21.98 13.41
C ALA A 127 -13.43 -22.81 12.51
N SER A 128 -13.41 -22.55 11.19
CA SER A 128 -12.59 -23.31 10.22
C SER A 128 -11.19 -22.74 9.97
N SER A 129 -10.81 -21.62 10.60
CA SER A 129 -9.48 -21.00 10.47
C SER A 129 -8.59 -21.19 11.71
N SER A 130 -9.01 -22.09 12.62
CA SER A 130 -8.32 -22.38 13.89
C SER A 130 -7.80 -23.83 13.98
N SER A 131 -7.47 -24.46 12.85
CA SER A 131 -6.89 -25.82 12.79
C SER A 131 -5.70 -25.89 11.84
#